data_AF-A0A7C6IXQ9-F1
#
_entry.id   AF-A0A7C6IXQ9-F1
#
_cell.length_a   1.000
_cell.length_b   1.000
_cell.length_c   1.000
_cell.angle_alpha   90.00
_cell.angle_beta   90.00
_cell.angle_gamma   90.00
#
_symmetry.space_group_name_H-M   'P 1'
#
loop_
_entity.id
_entity.type
_entity.pdbx_description
1 polymer ?
#
loop_
_entity_poly.entity_id
_entity_poly.type
_entity_poly.pdbx_seq_one_letter_code
_entity_poly.pdbx_strand_id
1 'polypeptide(L)'
;MNKVRLSKILYLLIIFVLVTAIFLIYANIEPPYNFIFLLIAMFVFLIPGRVVGHYYRDFFTARKLLNKKNYEKSIKYNKRFIEQIEEKPWIKRLMWLSWGIYTKDIEAMSFNNIGTALLHMEEYNQSKDYFEKAITIDESYPLPHFNLAIIYLIEGDKEMAHNYYRDAGKLGFKGTSFDKLVNKIQELYASVEGKIEEKE
;
A
#
# COMPACT_ATOMS: atom_id res chain seq x y z
N MET A 1 11.40 -10.46 19.92
CA MET A 1 10.07 -9.82 19.84
C MET A 1 9.82 -9.45 18.37
N ASN A 2 8.71 -9.88 17.76
CA ASN A 2 8.47 -9.73 16.31
C ASN A 2 8.44 -8.22 15.94
N LYS A 3 9.29 -7.76 15.00
CA LYS A 3 9.38 -6.35 14.58
C LYS A 3 8.01 -5.78 14.23
N VAL A 4 7.16 -6.59 13.59
CA VAL A 4 5.78 -6.23 13.25
C VAL A 4 4.91 -6.01 14.50
N ARG A 5 5.05 -6.83 15.54
CA ARG A 5 4.30 -6.68 16.81
C ARG A 5 4.74 -5.42 17.55
N LEU A 6 6.03 -5.10 17.52
CA LEU A 6 6.56 -3.87 18.10
C LEU A 6 6.05 -2.64 17.32
N SER A 7 6.11 -2.65 15.99
CA SER A 7 5.55 -1.58 15.16
C SER A 7 4.05 -1.39 15.38
N LYS A 8 3.30 -2.48 15.60
CA LYS A 8 1.86 -2.44 15.93
C LYS A 8 1.59 -1.75 17.27
N ILE A 9 2.35 -2.06 18.31
CA ILE A 9 2.19 -1.43 19.63
C ILE A 9 2.59 0.04 19.56
N LEU A 10 3.72 0.35 18.91
CA LEU A 10 4.16 1.73 18.72
C LEU A 10 3.12 2.57 17.99
N TYR A 11 2.49 2.04 16.93
CA TYR A 11 1.49 2.79 16.18
C TYR A 11 0.26 3.16 17.02
N LEU A 12 -0.31 2.20 17.75
CA LEU A 12 -1.45 2.46 18.63
C LEU A 12 -1.08 3.45 19.75
N LEU A 13 0.12 3.33 20.30
CA LEU A 13 0.64 4.25 21.30
C LEU A 13 0.80 5.67 20.74
N ILE A 14 1.30 5.82 19.50
CA ILE A 14 1.46 7.11 18.83
C ILE A 14 0.10 7.77 18.59
N ILE A 15 -0.92 7.03 18.12
CA ILE A 15 -2.27 7.58 17.96
C ILE A 15 -2.83 8.02 19.31
N PHE A 16 -2.72 7.18 20.34
CA PHE A 16 -3.23 7.51 21.66
C PHE A 16 -2.58 8.77 22.24
N VAL A 17 -1.24 8.89 22.11
CA VAL A 17 -0.49 10.07 22.53
C VAL A 17 -0.92 11.30 21.73
N LEU A 18 -1.08 11.20 20.41
CA LEU A 18 -1.53 12.31 19.56
C LEU A 18 -2.93 12.79 19.94
N VAL A 19 -3.89 11.88 20.11
CA VAL A 19 -5.27 12.22 20.50
C VAL A 19 -5.30 12.86 21.89
N THR A 20 -4.54 12.31 22.83
CA THR A 20 -4.44 12.85 24.20
C THR A 20 -3.80 14.23 24.19
N ALA A 21 -2.73 14.44 23.41
CA ALA A 21 -2.08 15.74 23.28
C ALA A 21 -3.02 16.79 22.67
N ILE A 22 -3.77 16.44 21.61
CA ILE A 22 -4.77 17.34 21.01
C ILE A 22 -5.85 17.71 22.02
N PHE A 23 -6.34 16.74 22.80
CA PHE A 23 -7.35 16.98 23.84
C PHE A 23 -6.82 17.91 24.95
N LEU A 24 -5.61 17.66 25.45
CA LEU A 24 -4.98 18.48 26.48
C LEU A 24 -4.72 19.90 25.99
N ILE A 25 -4.22 20.06 24.75
CA ILE A 25 -4.01 21.39 24.15
C ILE A 25 -5.35 22.11 24.02
N TYR A 26 -6.38 21.44 23.52
CA TYR A 26 -7.73 22.01 23.40
C TYR A 26 -8.30 22.46 24.75
N ALA A 27 -8.14 21.66 25.82
CA ALA A 27 -8.65 21.97 27.15
C ALA A 27 -7.95 23.17 27.83
N ASN A 28 -6.73 23.51 27.39
CA ASN A 28 -5.94 24.62 27.94
C ASN A 28 -6.01 25.90 27.11
N ILE A 29 -6.67 25.89 25.94
CA ILE A 29 -6.81 27.08 25.09
C ILE A 29 -8.13 27.79 25.41
N GLU A 30 -8.05 29.06 25.80
CA GLU A 30 -9.24 29.88 26.05
C GLU A 30 -10.04 30.18 24.77
N PRO A 31 -11.39 30.25 24.84
CA PRO A 31 -12.20 30.74 23.74
C PRO A 31 -11.82 32.19 23.35
N PRO A 32 -11.74 32.55 22.06
CA PRO A 32 -12.17 31.78 20.87
C PRO A 32 -11.04 30.98 20.19
N TYR A 33 -9.83 30.98 20.72
CA TYR A 33 -8.66 30.38 20.07
C TYR A 33 -8.76 28.85 19.94
N ASN A 34 -9.56 28.21 20.80
CA ASN A 34 -9.83 26.77 20.74
C ASN A 34 -10.53 26.37 19.43
N PHE A 35 -11.38 27.24 18.88
CA PHE A 35 -12.04 27.04 17.59
C PHE A 35 -11.04 27.13 16.43
N ILE A 36 -10.12 28.10 16.48
CA ILE A 36 -9.04 28.24 15.49
C ILE A 36 -8.12 27.01 15.53
N PHE A 37 -7.79 26.53 16.73
CA PHE A 37 -7.01 25.30 16.91
C PHE A 37 -7.70 24.08 16.28
N LEU A 38 -9.01 23.91 16.49
CA LEU A 38 -9.79 22.84 15.86
C LEU A 38 -9.79 22.94 14.34
N LEU A 39 -9.93 24.15 13.78
CA LEU A 39 -9.85 24.35 12.32
C LEU A 39 -8.47 23.97 11.77
N ILE A 40 -7.38 24.40 12.42
CA ILE A 40 -6.01 24.05 12.01
C ILE A 40 -5.80 22.54 12.11
N ALA A 41 -6.20 21.91 13.22
CA ALA A 41 -6.11 20.47 13.40
C ALA A 41 -6.88 19.72 12.31
N MET A 42 -8.10 20.16 11.98
CA MET A 42 -8.90 19.60 10.90
C MET A 42 -8.18 19.67 9.55
N PHE A 43 -7.59 20.82 9.20
CA PHE A 43 -6.80 20.95 7.97
C PHE A 43 -5.57 20.02 7.96
N VAL A 44 -4.85 19.92 9.07
CA VAL A 44 -3.67 19.03 9.21
C VAL A 44 -4.04 17.55 9.01
N PHE A 45 -5.23 17.11 9.43
CA PHE A 45 -5.66 15.73 9.24
C PHE A 45 -6.31 15.46 7.89
N LEU A 46 -7.03 16.44 7.31
CA LEU A 46 -7.76 16.23 6.05
C LEU A 46 -6.92 16.47 4.79
N ILE A 47 -6.01 17.45 4.83
CA ILE A 47 -5.22 17.84 3.64
C ILE A 47 -4.29 16.71 3.18
N PRO A 48 -3.51 16.03 4.05
CA PRO A 48 -2.60 14.98 3.60
C PRO A 48 -3.29 13.87 2.81
N GLY A 49 -4.47 13.43 3.27
CA GLY A 49 -5.27 12.43 2.56
C GLY A 49 -5.72 12.89 1.18
N ARG A 50 -6.16 14.15 1.05
CA ARG A 50 -6.56 14.73 -0.26
C ARG A 50 -5.39 14.88 -1.22
N VAL A 51 -4.22 15.29 -0.72
CA VAL A 51 -2.99 15.40 -1.50
C VAL A 51 -2.55 14.02 -2.00
N VAL A 52 -2.46 13.03 -1.09
CA VAL A 52 -2.12 11.65 -1.46
C VAL A 52 -3.13 11.09 -2.46
N GLY A 53 -4.44 11.24 -2.22
CA GLY A 53 -5.49 10.78 -3.12
C GLY A 53 -5.39 11.40 -4.53
N HIS A 54 -5.00 12.68 -4.63
CA HIS A 54 -4.80 13.35 -5.91
C HIS A 54 -3.61 12.75 -6.69
N TYR A 55 -2.44 12.64 -6.06
CA TYR A 55 -1.23 12.16 -6.74
C TYR A 55 -1.20 10.65 -6.92
N TYR A 56 -1.79 9.88 -6.00
CA TYR A 56 -1.85 8.41 -6.07
C TYR A 56 -3.16 7.92 -6.69
N ARG A 57 -3.92 8.81 -7.33
CA ARG A 57 -5.20 8.48 -7.97
C ARG A 57 -5.08 7.27 -8.89
N ASP A 58 -4.06 7.24 -9.73
CA ASP A 58 -3.85 6.17 -10.70
C ASP A 58 -3.50 4.84 -10.04
N PHE A 59 -2.67 4.88 -8.99
CA PHE A 59 -2.41 3.71 -8.16
C PHE A 59 -3.68 3.14 -7.53
N PHE A 60 -4.53 3.99 -6.94
CA PHE A 60 -5.80 3.55 -6.34
C PHE A 60 -6.79 3.05 -7.39
N THR A 61 -6.88 3.72 -8.55
CA THR A 61 -7.70 3.25 -9.66
C THR A 61 -7.23 1.91 -10.18
N ALA A 62 -5.92 1.72 -10.35
CA ALA A 62 -5.35 0.44 -10.76
C ALA A 62 -5.73 -0.68 -9.78
N ARG A 63 -5.56 -0.44 -8.48
CA ARG A 63 -5.93 -1.41 -7.44
C ARG A 63 -7.43 -1.70 -7.41
N LYS A 64 -8.28 -0.69 -7.61
CA LYS A 64 -9.74 -0.87 -7.75
C LYS A 64 -10.09 -1.75 -8.94
N LEU A 65 -9.41 -1.56 -10.08
CA LEU A 65 -9.58 -2.36 -11.29
C LEU A 65 -9.09 -3.80 -11.10
N LEU A 66 -7.97 -4.00 -10.39
CA LEU A 66 -7.47 -5.31 -10.01
C LEU A 66 -8.53 -6.10 -9.22
N ASN A 67 -9.16 -5.47 -8.22
CA ASN A 67 -10.23 -6.09 -7.43
C ASN A 67 -11.48 -6.42 -8.27
N LYS A 68 -11.75 -5.61 -9.29
CA LYS A 68 -12.82 -5.85 -10.27
C LYS A 68 -12.43 -6.87 -11.35
N LYS A 69 -11.26 -7.49 -11.25
CA LYS A 69 -10.70 -8.44 -12.23
C LYS A 69 -10.49 -7.85 -13.62
N ASN A 70 -10.36 -6.53 -13.72
CA ASN A 70 -10.00 -5.84 -14.97
C ASN A 70 -8.48 -5.64 -15.00
N TYR A 71 -7.76 -6.71 -15.32
CA TYR A 71 -6.32 -6.81 -15.16
C TYR A 71 -5.56 -5.91 -16.14
N GLU A 72 -6.01 -5.84 -17.39
CA GLU A 72 -5.38 -5.04 -18.45
C GLU A 72 -5.44 -3.54 -18.11
N LYS A 73 -6.62 -3.04 -17.69
CA LYS A 73 -6.73 -1.64 -17.26
C LYS A 73 -5.93 -1.41 -15.97
N SER A 74 -5.95 -2.36 -15.02
CA SER A 74 -5.12 -2.26 -13.82
C SER A 74 -3.63 -2.08 -14.16
N ILE A 75 -3.10 -2.87 -15.10
CA ILE A 75 -1.70 -2.76 -15.55
C ILE A 75 -1.47 -1.38 -16.18
N LYS A 76 -2.36 -0.91 -17.07
CA LYS A 76 -2.25 0.40 -17.72
C LYS A 76 -2.14 1.54 -16.70
N TYR A 77 -3.02 1.56 -15.70
CA TYR A 77 -3.00 2.61 -14.67
C TYR A 77 -1.77 2.53 -13.76
N ASN A 78 -1.29 1.33 -13.40
CA ASN A 78 -0.04 1.21 -12.63
C ASN A 78 1.17 1.68 -13.45
N LYS A 79 1.27 1.35 -14.75
CA LYS A 79 2.35 1.85 -15.62
C LYS A 79 2.33 3.37 -15.73
N ARG A 80 1.16 3.97 -15.97
CA ARG A 80 0.98 5.43 -15.99
C ARG A 80 1.40 6.08 -14.67
N PHE A 81 1.09 5.43 -13.55
CA PHE A 81 1.53 5.91 -12.23
C PHE A 81 3.05 5.81 -12.04
N ILE A 82 3.68 4.73 -12.52
CA ILE A 82 5.14 4.57 -12.50
C ILE A 82 5.84 5.65 -13.35
N GLU A 83 5.31 5.94 -14.54
CA GLU A 83 5.81 7.05 -15.36
C GLU A 83 5.71 8.40 -14.61
N GLN A 84 4.60 8.66 -13.91
CA GLN A 84 4.45 9.89 -13.12
C GLN A 84 5.47 10.01 -11.97
N ILE A 85 5.79 8.92 -11.28
CA ILE A 85 6.79 8.93 -10.20
C ILE A 85 8.22 9.00 -10.73
N GLU A 86 8.49 8.50 -11.94
CA GLU A 86 9.77 8.67 -12.63
C GLU A 86 9.97 10.14 -13.06
N GLU A 87 8.94 10.77 -13.64
CA GLU A 87 8.95 12.19 -13.98
C GLU A 87 9.08 13.09 -12.74
N LYS A 88 8.42 12.70 -11.65
CA LYS A 88 8.33 13.49 -10.41
C LYS A 88 8.65 12.62 -9.18
N PRO A 89 9.94 12.32 -8.91
CA PRO A 89 10.35 11.44 -7.82
C PRO A 89 9.89 11.87 -6.42
N TRP A 90 9.61 13.17 -6.23
CA TRP A 90 9.08 13.68 -4.96
C TRP A 90 7.69 13.11 -4.62
N ILE A 91 6.92 12.64 -5.61
CA ILE A 91 5.62 11.98 -5.39
C ILE A 91 5.78 10.72 -4.53
N LYS A 92 6.89 9.98 -4.65
CA LYS A 92 7.20 8.83 -3.78
C LYS A 92 7.23 9.22 -2.30
N ARG A 93 7.67 10.44 -1.98
CA ARG A 93 7.78 10.93 -0.60
C ARG A 93 6.43 11.16 0.07
N LEU A 94 5.34 11.31 -0.71
CA LEU A 94 3.98 11.39 -0.17
C LEU A 94 3.57 10.09 0.55
N MET A 95 4.30 9.00 0.35
CA MET A 95 4.10 7.76 1.11
C MET A 95 4.26 7.97 2.61
N TRP A 96 5.04 8.95 3.07
CA TRP A 96 5.11 9.32 4.48
C TRP A 96 3.76 9.77 5.07
N LEU A 97 2.89 10.31 4.23
CA LEU A 97 1.53 10.72 4.58
C LEU A 97 0.51 9.58 4.39
N SER A 98 0.94 8.43 3.89
CA SER A 98 0.11 7.29 3.55
C SER A 98 0.49 6.06 4.37
N TRP A 99 -0.40 5.07 4.37
CA TRP A 99 -0.24 3.86 5.17
C TRP A 99 0.37 2.72 4.33
N GLY A 100 1.67 2.49 4.50
CA GLY A 100 2.39 1.33 3.97
C GLY A 100 2.62 0.26 5.04
N ILE A 101 1.92 -0.88 4.94
CA ILE A 101 1.99 -1.97 5.96
C ILE A 101 3.18 -2.88 5.72
N TYR A 102 3.41 -3.24 4.46
CA TYR A 102 4.39 -4.23 4.05
C TYR A 102 5.61 -3.62 3.38
N THR A 103 5.48 -2.40 2.84
CA THR A 103 6.57 -1.63 2.24
C THR A 103 6.24 -0.14 2.36
N LYS A 104 7.28 0.69 2.38
CA LYS A 104 7.18 2.16 2.30
C LYS A 104 7.50 2.68 0.90
N ASP A 105 7.61 1.81 -0.09
CA ASP A 105 7.86 2.20 -1.47
C ASP A 105 6.62 1.96 -2.34
N ILE A 106 6.05 3.04 -2.87
CA ILE A 106 4.87 2.99 -3.73
C ILE A 106 5.17 2.38 -5.10
N GLU A 107 6.40 2.49 -5.58
CA GLU A 107 6.84 1.90 -6.85
C GLU A 107 6.92 0.38 -6.72
N ALA A 108 7.52 -0.12 -5.63
CA ALA A 108 7.52 -1.56 -5.33
C ALA A 108 6.09 -2.11 -5.24
N MET A 109 5.17 -1.40 -4.59
CA MET A 109 3.75 -1.77 -4.58
C MET A 109 3.11 -1.80 -5.97
N SER A 110 3.44 -0.83 -6.81
CA SER A 110 2.89 -0.73 -8.17
C SER A 110 3.38 -1.87 -9.06
N PHE A 111 4.66 -2.21 -8.99
CA PHE A 111 5.20 -3.39 -9.68
C PHE A 111 4.59 -4.69 -9.16
N ASN A 112 4.41 -4.85 -7.85
CA ASN A 112 3.69 -6.00 -7.29
C ASN A 112 2.24 -6.09 -7.78
N ASN A 113 1.53 -4.96 -7.91
CA ASN A 113 0.17 -4.95 -8.45
C ASN A 113 0.14 -5.38 -9.92
N ILE A 114 1.11 -4.94 -10.73
CA ILE A 114 1.26 -5.39 -12.13
C ILE A 114 1.53 -6.89 -12.17
N GLY A 115 2.50 -7.38 -11.39
CA GLY A 115 2.80 -8.80 -11.30
C GLY A 115 1.58 -9.62 -10.88
N THR A 116 0.80 -9.14 -9.92
CA THR A 116 -0.45 -9.79 -9.47
C THR A 116 -1.51 -9.84 -10.56
N ALA A 117 -1.65 -8.76 -11.34
CA ALA A 117 -2.57 -8.72 -12.48
C ALA A 117 -2.15 -9.75 -13.55
N LEU A 118 -0.85 -9.81 -13.89
CA LEU A 118 -0.31 -10.77 -14.85
C LEU A 118 -0.42 -12.21 -14.37
N LEU A 119 -0.22 -12.46 -13.07
CA LEU A 119 -0.44 -13.77 -12.45
C LEU A 119 -1.88 -14.26 -12.69
N HIS A 120 -2.87 -13.38 -12.51
CA HIS A 120 -4.27 -13.72 -12.76
C HIS A 120 -4.62 -13.86 -14.25
N MET A 121 -3.80 -13.31 -15.14
CA MET A 121 -3.88 -13.51 -16.59
C MET A 121 -3.08 -14.75 -17.05
N GLU A 122 -2.48 -15.50 -16.13
CA GLU A 122 -1.62 -16.67 -16.41
C GLU A 122 -0.33 -16.34 -17.19
N GLU A 123 0.05 -15.07 -17.23
CA GLU A 123 1.29 -14.57 -17.85
C GLU A 123 2.47 -14.72 -16.88
N TYR A 124 2.79 -15.95 -16.49
CA TYR A 124 3.68 -16.26 -15.37
C TYR A 124 5.10 -15.68 -15.53
N ASN A 125 5.69 -15.76 -16.72
CA ASN A 125 7.04 -15.25 -16.95
C ASN A 125 7.12 -13.74 -16.72
N GLN A 126 6.20 -12.98 -17.33
CA GLN A 126 6.15 -11.53 -17.12
C GLN A 126 5.81 -11.20 -15.67
N SER A 127 4.92 -11.98 -15.04
CA SER A 127 4.55 -11.80 -13.64
C SER A 127 5.78 -11.90 -12.72
N LYS A 128 6.65 -12.90 -12.94
CA LYS A 128 7.93 -13.03 -12.20
C LYS A 128 8.82 -11.81 -12.38
N ASP A 129 9.02 -11.34 -13.61
CA ASP A 129 9.85 -10.14 -13.88
C ASP A 129 9.40 -8.92 -13.06
N TYR A 130 8.08 -8.73 -12.94
CA TYR A 130 7.51 -7.62 -12.17
C TYR A 130 7.64 -7.82 -10.65
N PHE A 131 7.56 -9.05 -10.15
CA PHE A 131 7.84 -9.33 -8.75
C PHE A 131 9.32 -9.13 -8.41
N GLU A 132 10.24 -9.53 -9.30
CA GLU A 132 11.68 -9.30 -9.14
C GLU A 132 12.02 -7.81 -9.15
N LYS A 133 11.38 -6.99 -9.99
CA LYS A 133 11.49 -5.53 -9.94
C LYS A 133 11.04 -4.97 -8.59
N ALA A 134 9.92 -5.45 -8.05
CA ALA A 134 9.43 -5.01 -6.74
C ALA A 134 10.42 -5.36 -5.61
N ILE A 135 11.01 -6.56 -5.65
CA ILE A 135 12.03 -7.02 -4.69
C ILE A 135 13.32 -6.20 -4.83
N THR A 136 13.72 -5.84 -6.05
CA THR A 136 14.92 -5.03 -6.30
C THR A 136 14.80 -3.63 -5.69
N ILE A 137 13.58 -3.08 -5.64
CA ILE A 137 13.32 -1.77 -5.03
C ILE A 137 13.21 -1.88 -3.50
N ASP A 138 12.51 -2.90 -3.01
CA ASP A 138 12.38 -3.16 -1.58
C ASP A 138 12.48 -4.66 -1.28
N GLU A 139 13.69 -5.09 -0.93
CA GLU A 139 14.00 -6.47 -0.53
C GLU A 139 13.23 -6.91 0.72
N SER A 140 12.71 -5.96 1.50
CA SER A 140 11.93 -6.24 2.71
C SER A 140 10.44 -6.39 2.45
N TYR A 141 9.99 -6.21 1.20
CA TYR A 141 8.57 -6.28 0.83
C TYR A 141 8.11 -7.74 0.71
N PRO A 142 7.28 -8.27 1.63
CA PRO A 142 6.95 -9.69 1.62
C PRO A 142 6.00 -10.17 0.51
N LEU A 143 5.19 -9.29 -0.08
CA LEU A 143 4.13 -9.72 -1.03
C LEU A 143 4.68 -10.28 -2.35
N PRO A 144 5.70 -9.67 -2.99
CA PRO A 144 6.35 -10.27 -4.16
C PRO A 144 6.88 -11.69 -3.90
N HIS A 145 7.52 -11.94 -2.75
CA HIS A 145 7.97 -13.29 -2.40
C HIS A 145 6.80 -14.28 -2.29
N PHE A 146 5.72 -13.88 -1.63
CA PHE A 146 4.53 -14.73 -1.53
C PHE A 146 3.93 -15.03 -2.91
N ASN A 147 3.86 -14.05 -3.81
CA ASN A 147 3.32 -14.24 -5.14
C ASN A 147 4.24 -15.09 -6.05
N LEU A 148 5.57 -14.94 -5.93
CA LEU A 148 6.53 -15.84 -6.59
C LEU A 148 6.34 -17.28 -6.11
N ALA A 149 6.12 -17.49 -4.81
CA ALA A 149 5.83 -18.82 -4.27
C ALA A 149 4.58 -19.46 -4.90
N ILE A 150 3.54 -18.67 -5.17
CA ILE A 150 2.34 -19.13 -5.88
C ILE A 150 2.70 -19.57 -7.31
N ILE A 151 3.49 -18.78 -8.03
CA ILE A 151 3.89 -19.14 -9.40
C ILE A 151 4.69 -20.44 -9.42
N TYR A 152 5.73 -20.56 -8.58
CA TYR A 152 6.52 -21.79 -8.52
C TYR A 152 5.68 -23.01 -8.11
N LEU A 153 4.66 -22.82 -7.28
CA LEU A 153 3.72 -23.89 -6.95
C LEU A 153 2.88 -24.32 -8.16
N ILE A 154 2.42 -23.38 -8.98
CA ILE A 154 1.69 -23.65 -10.23
C ILE A 154 2.58 -24.40 -11.22
N GLU A 155 3.85 -24.03 -11.33
CA GLU A 155 4.84 -24.67 -12.20
C GLU A 155 5.31 -26.04 -11.69
N GLY A 156 4.94 -26.41 -10.46
CA GLY A 156 5.30 -27.69 -9.84
C GLY A 156 6.64 -27.70 -9.10
N ASP A 157 7.37 -26.58 -9.06
CA ASP A 157 8.60 -26.43 -8.28
C ASP A 157 8.27 -26.13 -6.80
N LYS A 158 7.98 -27.21 -6.08
CA LYS A 158 7.62 -27.15 -4.65
C LYS A 158 8.76 -26.66 -3.77
N GLU A 159 10.02 -26.87 -4.17
CA GLU A 159 11.17 -26.46 -3.38
C GLU A 159 11.32 -24.93 -3.41
N MET A 160 11.29 -24.35 -4.61
CA MET A 160 11.32 -22.90 -4.77
C MET A 160 10.09 -22.24 -4.13
N ALA A 161 8.90 -22.82 -4.31
CA ALA A 161 7.70 -22.33 -3.64
C ALA A 161 7.85 -22.30 -2.12
N HIS A 162 8.39 -23.36 -1.52
CA HIS A 162 8.62 -23.42 -0.07
C HIS A 162 9.62 -22.35 0.40
N ASN A 163 10.71 -22.14 -0.34
CA ASN A 163 11.71 -21.12 -0.02
C ASN A 163 11.08 -19.72 -0.03
N TYR A 164 10.35 -19.36 -1.08
CA TYR A 164 9.69 -18.06 -1.19
C TYR A 164 8.60 -17.83 -0.14
N TYR A 165 7.80 -18.86 0.20
CA TYR A 165 6.84 -18.77 1.31
C TYR A 165 7.54 -18.53 2.65
N ARG A 166 8.64 -19.23 2.90
CA ARG A 166 9.44 -19.04 4.11
C ARG A 166 9.97 -17.62 4.21
N ASP A 167 10.45 -17.06 3.10
CA ASP A 167 11.04 -15.73 3.07
C ASP A 167 9.96 -14.64 3.27
N ALA A 168 8.80 -14.76 2.61
CA ALA A 168 7.64 -13.92 2.91
C ALA A 168 7.22 -13.97 4.40
N GLY A 169 7.26 -15.18 4.99
CA GLY A 169 6.96 -15.41 6.40
C GLY A 169 7.95 -14.76 7.37
N LYS A 170 9.25 -14.75 7.03
CA LYS A 170 10.30 -14.05 7.78
C LYS A 170 10.14 -12.53 7.69
N LEU A 171 9.74 -12.03 6.53
CA LEU A 171 9.45 -10.62 6.27
C LEU A 171 8.11 -10.15 6.87
N GLY A 172 7.31 -11.06 7.40
CA GLY A 172 6.15 -10.74 8.24
C GLY A 172 4.78 -10.98 7.58
N PHE A 173 4.73 -11.57 6.39
CA PHE A 173 3.49 -11.99 5.75
C PHE A 173 3.28 -13.49 5.93
N LYS A 174 2.18 -13.87 6.60
CA LYS A 174 1.86 -15.28 6.88
C LYS A 174 0.47 -15.68 6.39
N GLY A 175 -0.23 -14.80 5.67
CA GLY A 175 -1.62 -15.02 5.24
C GLY A 175 -2.61 -15.11 6.41
N THR A 176 -2.29 -14.48 7.54
CA THR A 176 -3.09 -14.50 8.78
C THR A 176 -4.39 -13.71 8.64
N SER A 177 -5.29 -13.81 9.62
CA SER A 177 -6.51 -12.98 9.67
C SER A 177 -6.21 -11.48 9.65
N PHE A 178 -5.07 -11.05 10.19
CA PHE A 178 -4.62 -9.67 10.10
C PHE A 178 -4.32 -9.29 8.65
N ASP A 179 -3.61 -10.14 7.91
CA ASP A 179 -3.25 -9.89 6.51
C ASP A 179 -4.50 -9.79 5.63
N LYS A 180 -5.52 -10.61 5.92
CA LYS A 180 -6.84 -10.53 5.27
C LYS A 180 -7.56 -9.21 5.58
N LEU A 181 -7.54 -8.76 6.85
CA LEU A 181 -8.12 -7.48 7.25
C LEU A 181 -7.42 -6.31 6.53
N VAL A 182 -6.09 -6.35 6.49
CA VAL A 182 -5.26 -5.37 5.78
C VAL A 182 -5.67 -5.28 4.32
N ASN A 183 -5.77 -6.41 3.63
CA ASN A 183 -6.18 -6.43 2.22
C ASN A 183 -7.57 -5.82 2.05
N LYS A 184 -8.54 -6.19 2.89
CA LYS A 184 -9.91 -5.65 2.82
C LYS A 184 -9.97 -4.13 3.05
N ILE A 185 -9.16 -3.60 3.97
CA ILE A 185 -9.05 -2.14 4.19
C ILE A 185 -8.47 -1.46 2.96
N GLN A 186 -7.42 -2.03 2.37
CA GLN A 186 -6.79 -1.48 1.17
C GLN A 186 -7.74 -1.53 -0.05
N GLU A 187 -8.55 -2.57 -0.17
CA GLU A 187 -9.61 -2.68 -1.18
C GLU A 187 -10.68 -1.61 -1.00
N LEU A 188 -11.16 -1.41 0.23
CA LEU A 188 -12.12 -0.36 0.54
C LEU A 188 -11.55 1.02 0.22
N TYR A 189 -10.31 1.29 0.63
CA TYR A 189 -9.65 2.56 0.38
C TYR A 189 -9.50 2.82 -1.12
N ALA A 190 -9.03 1.83 -1.88
CA ALA A 190 -8.96 1.92 -3.34
C ALA A 190 -10.35 2.12 -3.99
N SER A 191 -11.41 1.55 -3.42
CA SER A 191 -12.77 1.73 -3.94
C SER A 191 -13.27 3.17 -3.81
N VAL A 192 -12.85 3.87 -2.74
CA VAL A 192 -13.21 5.27 -2.44
C VAL A 192 -12.34 6.24 -3.24
N GLU A 193 -11.02 6.04 -3.24
CA GLU A 193 -10.06 6.96 -3.88
C GLU A 193 -9.93 6.74 -5.40
N GLY A 194 -10.10 5.50 -5.86
CA GLY A 194 -9.97 5.14 -7.27
C GLY A 194 -11.14 5.67 -8.10
N LYS A 195 -10.82 6.50 -9.10
CA LYS A 195 -11.77 7.02 -10.10
C LYS A 195 -11.50 6.35 -11.44
N ILE A 196 -12.50 5.62 -11.93
CA ILE A 196 -12.47 5.05 -13.27
C ILE A 196 -12.84 6.19 -14.23
N GLU A 197 -11.89 6.64 -15.04
CA GLU A 197 -12.21 7.52 -16.15
C GLU A 197 -12.92 6.68 -17.21
N GLU A 198 -14.22 6.93 -17.43
CA GLU A 198 -15.03 6.21 -18.43
C GLU A 198 -14.72 6.60 -19.88
N LYS A 199 -13.71 7.43 -20.11
CA LYS A 199 -13.32 7.83 -21.46
C LYS A 199 -12.28 6.87 -22.02
N GLU A 200 -12.77 6.01 -22.91
CA GLU A 200 -12.00 5.26 -23.93
C GLU A 200 -11.13 6.21 -24.76
#